data_AF-A0A8T4ELJ4-F1
#
_entry.id   AF-A0A8T4ELJ4-F1
#
_cell.length_a   1.000
_cell.length_b   1.000
_cell.length_c   1.000
_cell.angle_alpha   90.00
_cell.angle_beta   90.00
_cell.angle_gamma   90.00
#
_symmetry.space_group_name_H-M   'P 1'
#
loop_
_entity.id
_entity.type
_entity.pdbx_description
1 polymer ?
#
loop_
_entity_poly.entity_id
_entity_poly.type
_entity_poly.pdbx_seq_one_letter_code
_entity_poly.pdbx_strand_id
1 'polypeptide(L)'
;MVKKRVPEFARRIYRWGRRNKKAVIISLLVIAAAMLFTSQVRAIVSIGILALAGTFSQVYKRVIRIPPAFELVTFGTVLVGYVYGIWAGAIFGIVVTIAAEIASSAIDAFVIGYIPARASAGIAAAIAAGYNVNIFWAGMLGVVVYNVIAQPLYMIQPDVELRMKLVFFLTGNFVFNFVIFRVLGEPVLFLMTA
;
A
#
# COMPACT_ATOMS: atom_id res chain seq x y z
N MET A 1 -6.49 -53.87 -7.61
CA MET A 1 -5.78 -52.57 -7.47
C MET A 1 -4.65 -52.48 -8.49
N VAL A 2 -4.75 -51.60 -9.48
CA VAL A 2 -3.71 -51.42 -10.51
C VAL A 2 -2.64 -50.46 -9.98
N LYS A 3 -1.41 -50.94 -9.75
CA LYS A 3 -0.25 -50.07 -9.43
C LYS A 3 0.08 -49.23 -10.66
N LYS A 4 -0.31 -47.94 -10.68
CA LYS A 4 0.16 -46.98 -11.70
C LYS A 4 1.69 -46.95 -11.67
N ARG A 5 2.32 -47.43 -12.74
CA ARG A 5 3.79 -47.36 -12.89
C ARG A 5 4.17 -45.90 -13.08
N VAL A 6 4.90 -45.34 -12.12
CA VAL A 6 5.53 -44.01 -12.28
C VAL A 6 6.53 -44.08 -13.44
N PRO A 7 6.47 -43.17 -14.42
CA PRO A 7 7.38 -43.16 -15.56
C PRO A 7 8.85 -43.15 -15.10
N GLU A 8 9.73 -43.88 -15.79
CA GLU A 8 11.16 -43.92 -15.47
C GLU A 8 11.79 -42.52 -15.41
N PHE A 9 11.33 -41.62 -16.28
CA PHE A 9 11.75 -40.24 -16.35
C PHE A 9 11.54 -39.48 -15.03
N ALA A 10 10.35 -39.58 -14.43
CA ALA A 10 10.04 -38.93 -13.17
C ALA A 10 10.92 -39.45 -12.01
N ARG A 11 11.23 -40.76 -12.01
CA ARG A 11 12.15 -41.36 -11.02
C ARG A 11 13.59 -40.87 -11.19
N ARG A 12 14.04 -40.57 -12.40
CA ARG A 12 15.38 -40.00 -12.66
C ARG A 12 15.46 -38.56 -12.16
N ILE A 13 14.46 -37.72 -12.46
CA ILE A 13 14.39 -36.33 -11.99
C ILE A 13 14.36 -36.27 -10.47
N TYR A 14 13.50 -37.06 -9.83
CA TYR A 14 13.39 -37.05 -8.37
C TYR A 14 14.70 -37.45 -7.67
N ARG A 15 15.37 -38.51 -8.17
CA ARG A 15 16.67 -38.94 -7.62
C ARG A 15 17.76 -37.89 -7.82
N TRP A 16 17.78 -37.23 -8.98
CA TRP A 16 18.71 -36.14 -9.27
C TRP A 16 18.48 -34.94 -8.35
N GLY A 17 17.22 -34.50 -8.18
CA GLY A 17 16.86 -33.38 -7.30
C GLY A 17 17.20 -33.66 -5.83
N ARG A 18 16.98 -34.90 -5.37
CA ARG A 18 17.35 -35.30 -4.00
C ARG A 18 18.86 -35.33 -3.76
N ARG A 19 19.66 -35.63 -4.79
CA ARG A 19 21.14 -35.58 -4.72
C ARG A 19 21.67 -34.15 -4.79
N ASN A 20 21.00 -33.26 -5.54
CA ASN A 20 21.44 -31.90 -5.80
C ASN A 20 20.58 -30.83 -5.10
N LYS A 21 20.22 -31.04 -3.82
CA LYS A 21 19.30 -30.17 -3.07
C LYS A 21 19.68 -28.68 -3.14
N LYS A 22 20.98 -28.36 -3.03
CA LYS A 22 21.49 -26.98 -3.11
C LYS A 22 21.22 -26.37 -4.48
N ALA A 23 21.49 -27.09 -5.56
CA ALA A 23 21.24 -26.61 -6.92
C ALA A 23 19.73 -26.42 -7.18
N VAL A 24 18.87 -27.29 -6.65
CA VAL A 24 17.40 -27.15 -6.73
C VAL A 24 16.93 -25.90 -5.98
N ILE A 25 17.43 -25.66 -4.76
CA ILE A 25 17.06 -24.45 -3.99
C ILE A 25 17.54 -23.18 -4.72
N ILE A 26 18.78 -23.17 -5.22
CA ILE A 26 19.32 -22.03 -5.95
C ILE A 26 18.52 -21.79 -7.24
N SER A 27 18.20 -22.83 -8.01
CA SER A 27 17.39 -22.67 -9.22
C SER A 27 15.96 -22.21 -8.91
N LEU A 28 15.35 -22.66 -7.82
CA LEU A 28 14.07 -22.13 -7.36
C LEU A 28 14.16 -20.65 -6.94
N LEU A 29 15.22 -20.25 -6.24
CA LEU A 29 15.46 -18.85 -5.87
C LEU A 29 15.73 -17.97 -7.10
N VAL A 30 16.47 -18.48 -8.08
CA VAL A 30 16.74 -17.78 -9.34
C VAL A 30 15.47 -17.68 -10.19
N ILE A 31 14.64 -18.72 -10.25
CA ILE A 31 13.33 -18.66 -10.91
C ILE A 31 12.43 -17.66 -10.18
N ALA A 32 12.38 -17.69 -8.85
CA ALA A 32 11.62 -16.72 -8.07
C ALA A 32 12.11 -15.29 -8.31
N ALA A 33 13.43 -15.07 -8.33
CA ALA A 33 14.04 -13.78 -8.64
C ALA A 33 13.78 -13.37 -10.11
N ALA A 34 13.87 -14.29 -11.06
CA ALA A 34 13.56 -14.07 -12.48
C ALA A 34 12.08 -13.72 -12.68
N MET A 35 11.18 -14.33 -11.92
CA MET A 35 9.76 -14.01 -11.92
C MET A 35 9.50 -12.59 -11.42
N LEU A 36 10.34 -12.03 -10.53
CA LEU A 36 10.26 -10.61 -10.11
C LEU A 36 10.48 -9.64 -11.27
N PHE A 37 11.07 -10.08 -12.40
CA PHE A 37 11.25 -9.27 -13.59
C PHE A 37 10.02 -9.27 -14.52
N THR A 38 8.98 -10.05 -14.22
CA THR A 38 7.69 -9.89 -14.92
C THR A 38 6.94 -8.70 -14.34
N SER A 39 6.33 -7.89 -15.21
CA SER A 39 5.61 -6.67 -14.80
C SER A 39 4.49 -6.95 -13.79
N GLN A 40 3.82 -8.11 -13.90
CA GLN A 40 2.76 -8.52 -12.98
C GLN A 40 3.28 -8.87 -11.59
N VAL A 41 4.37 -9.62 -11.49
CA VAL A 41 4.94 -10.00 -10.18
C VAL A 41 5.51 -8.77 -9.49
N ARG A 42 6.19 -7.87 -10.23
CA ARG A 42 6.65 -6.60 -9.67
C ARG A 42 5.51 -5.77 -9.12
N ALA A 43 4.39 -5.70 -9.83
CA ALA A 43 3.20 -5.01 -9.35
C ALA A 43 2.67 -5.63 -8.05
N ILE A 44 2.51 -6.96 -7.99
CA ILE A 44 2.05 -7.67 -6.79
C ILE A 44 2.99 -7.43 -5.61
N VAL A 45 4.30 -7.52 -5.82
CA VAL A 45 5.30 -7.32 -4.76
C VAL A 45 5.30 -5.87 -4.27
N SER A 46 5.27 -4.90 -5.18
CA SER A 46 5.26 -3.47 -4.83
C SER A 46 3.98 -3.09 -4.07
N ILE A 47 2.82 -3.54 -4.56
CA ILE A 47 1.53 -3.36 -3.89
C ILE A 47 1.56 -4.01 -2.50
N GLY A 48 2.08 -5.25 -2.39
CA GLY A 48 2.22 -5.95 -1.12
C GLY A 48 3.09 -5.20 -0.12
N ILE A 49 4.25 -4.70 -0.54
CA ILE A 49 5.16 -3.92 0.31
C ILE A 49 4.48 -2.63 0.77
N LEU A 50 3.83 -1.89 -0.13
CA LEU A 50 3.12 -0.65 0.20
C LEU A 50 1.94 -0.91 1.16
N ALA A 51 1.21 -2.00 0.97
CA ALA A 51 0.12 -2.40 1.85
C ALA A 51 0.64 -2.70 3.27
N LEU A 52 1.71 -3.52 3.36
CA LEU A 52 2.35 -3.84 4.64
C LEU A 52 2.91 -2.60 5.33
N ALA A 53 3.58 -1.70 4.59
CA ALA A 53 4.11 -0.45 5.13
C ALA A 53 2.99 0.48 5.62
N GLY A 54 1.90 0.58 4.86
CA GLY A 54 0.69 1.32 5.24
C GLY A 54 0.10 0.80 6.55
N THR A 55 -0.20 -0.50 6.60
CA THR A 55 -0.74 -1.17 7.80
C THR A 55 0.20 -1.05 9.00
N PHE A 56 1.49 -1.31 8.81
CA PHE A 56 2.49 -1.21 9.88
C PHE A 56 2.60 0.22 10.42
N SER A 57 2.60 1.24 9.56
CA SER A 57 2.68 2.64 10.00
C SER A 57 1.53 3.02 10.93
N GLN A 58 0.32 2.50 10.67
CA GLN A 58 -0.84 2.77 11.52
C GLN A 58 -0.75 2.06 12.87
N VAL A 59 -0.32 0.79 12.88
CA VAL A 59 -0.05 0.05 14.11
C VAL A 59 1.01 0.78 14.95
N TYR A 60 2.14 1.14 14.32
CA TYR A 60 3.26 1.81 14.97
C TYR A 60 2.85 3.15 15.62
N LYS A 61 2.09 3.97 14.89
CA LYS A 61 1.52 5.23 15.40
C LYS A 61 0.70 5.00 16.67
N ARG A 62 -0.13 3.95 16.72
CA ARG A 62 -0.97 3.64 17.90
C ARG A 62 -0.13 3.15 19.08
N VAL A 63 0.90 2.34 18.84
CA VAL A 63 1.77 1.80 19.89
C VAL A 63 2.61 2.91 20.52
N ILE A 64 3.22 3.78 19.72
CA ILE A 64 4.18 4.79 20.20
C ILE A 64 3.50 6.14 20.49
N ARG A 65 2.19 6.25 20.23
CA ARG A 65 1.40 7.48 20.44
C ARG A 65 2.01 8.68 19.70
N ILE A 66 2.61 8.43 18.55
CA ILE A 66 3.15 9.46 17.66
C ILE A 66 1.96 10.29 17.13
N PRO A 67 2.17 11.59 16.83
CA PRO A 67 1.14 12.42 16.24
C PRO A 67 0.44 11.72 15.07
N PRO A 68 -0.90 11.84 14.98
CA PRO A 68 -1.69 10.99 14.11
C PRO A 68 -1.46 11.20 12.60
N ALA A 69 -0.57 12.11 12.22
CA ALA A 69 -0.21 12.45 10.86
C ALA A 69 0.70 11.42 10.14
N PHE A 70 1.42 10.56 10.86
CA PHE A 70 2.39 9.65 10.25
C PHE A 70 1.69 8.39 9.70
N GLU A 71 1.17 8.47 8.48
CA GLU A 71 0.45 7.36 7.84
C GLU A 71 0.89 7.13 6.39
N LEU A 72 1.49 5.97 6.11
CA LEU A 72 1.93 5.59 4.76
C LEU A 72 0.78 5.10 3.87
N VAL A 73 -0.42 4.95 4.43
CA VAL A 73 -1.61 4.51 3.68
C VAL A 73 -1.93 5.48 2.54
N THR A 74 -1.79 6.81 2.72
CA THR A 74 -2.09 7.80 1.67
C THR A 74 -1.09 7.64 0.54
N PHE A 75 0.19 7.55 0.92
CA PHE A 75 1.30 7.40 -0.01
C PHE A 75 1.13 6.18 -0.91
N GLY A 76 0.89 5.00 -0.32
CA GLY A 76 0.63 3.78 -1.08
C GLY A 76 -0.61 3.88 -1.96
N THR A 77 -1.69 4.47 -1.44
CA THR A 77 -2.95 4.63 -2.18
C THR A 77 -2.79 5.51 -3.43
N VAL A 78 -2.10 6.65 -3.27
CA VAL A 78 -1.79 7.55 -4.39
C VAL A 78 -0.90 6.85 -5.41
N LEU A 79 0.20 6.21 -4.98
CA LEU A 79 1.12 5.53 -5.90
C LEU A 79 0.42 4.43 -6.71
N VAL A 80 -0.38 3.59 -6.04
CA VAL A 80 -1.11 2.51 -6.72
C VAL A 80 -2.15 3.08 -7.68
N GLY A 81 -2.86 4.14 -7.30
CA GLY A 81 -3.79 4.85 -8.20
C GLY A 81 -3.08 5.47 -9.39
N TYR A 82 -1.94 6.11 -9.15
CA TYR A 82 -1.14 6.78 -10.17
C TYR A 82 -0.57 5.80 -11.21
N VAL A 83 -0.07 4.64 -10.77
CA VAL A 83 0.58 3.64 -11.65
C VAL A 83 -0.41 2.69 -12.31
N TYR A 84 -1.39 2.18 -11.55
CA TYR A 84 -2.27 1.09 -11.98
C TYR A 84 -3.72 1.55 -12.27
N GLY A 85 -4.01 2.84 -12.09
CA GLY A 85 -5.28 3.46 -12.46
C GLY A 85 -6.33 3.52 -11.35
N ILE A 86 -7.48 4.09 -11.72
CA ILE A 86 -8.59 4.50 -10.82
C ILE A 86 -9.00 3.38 -9.86
N TRP A 87 -9.34 2.21 -10.42
CA TRP A 87 -9.88 1.10 -9.63
C TRP A 87 -8.84 0.49 -8.71
N ALA A 88 -7.59 0.36 -9.16
CA ALA A 88 -6.52 -0.19 -8.35
C ALA A 88 -6.24 0.70 -7.13
N GLY A 89 -6.13 2.03 -7.33
CA GLY A 89 -5.95 2.99 -6.23
C GLY A 89 -7.11 2.97 -5.25
N ALA A 90 -8.36 2.97 -5.75
CA ALA A 90 -9.54 2.94 -4.90
C ALA A 90 -9.61 1.68 -4.03
N ILE A 91 -9.46 0.50 -4.65
CA ILE A 91 -9.51 -0.79 -3.95
C ILE A 91 -8.37 -0.90 -2.96
N PHE A 92 -7.16 -0.49 -3.33
CA PHE A 92 -6.02 -0.49 -2.43
C PHE A 92 -6.27 0.38 -1.20
N GLY A 93 -6.76 1.61 -1.40
CA GLY A 93 -7.07 2.52 -0.29
C GLY A 93 -8.09 1.91 0.68
N ILE A 94 -9.14 1.27 0.17
CA ILE A 94 -10.16 0.59 0.98
C ILE A 94 -9.53 -0.57 1.78
N VAL A 95 -8.87 -1.50 1.07
CA VAL A 95 -8.35 -2.74 1.67
C VAL A 95 -7.29 -2.44 2.72
N VAL A 96 -6.34 -1.55 2.42
CA VAL A 96 -5.25 -1.23 3.34
C VAL A 96 -5.75 -0.45 4.55
N THR A 97 -6.76 0.43 4.39
CA THR A 97 -7.38 1.12 5.53
C THR A 97 -8.06 0.13 6.47
N ILE A 98 -8.86 -0.80 5.94
CA ILE A 98 -9.53 -1.83 6.75
C ILE A 98 -8.48 -2.72 7.43
N ALA A 99 -7.46 -3.17 6.69
CA ALA A 99 -6.39 -4.00 7.23
C ALA A 99 -5.62 -3.28 8.36
N ALA A 100 -5.31 -1.99 8.17
CA ALA A 100 -4.64 -1.16 9.16
C ALA A 100 -5.45 -1.02 10.46
N GLU A 101 -6.77 -0.84 10.34
CA GLU A 101 -7.68 -0.70 11.48
C GLU A 101 -7.84 -2.01 12.26
N ILE A 102 -8.01 -3.14 11.56
CA ILE A 102 -8.07 -4.47 12.17
C ILE A 102 -6.75 -4.81 12.85
N ALA A 103 -5.62 -4.65 12.15
CA ALA A 103 -4.30 -5.03 12.65
C ALA A 103 -3.88 -4.26 13.89
N SER A 104 -4.42 -3.06 14.07
CA SER A 104 -4.10 -2.20 15.21
C SER A 104 -5.15 -2.23 16.32
N SER A 105 -6.18 -3.08 16.19
CA SER A 105 -7.19 -3.41 17.21
C SER A 105 -7.91 -2.21 17.86
N ALA A 106 -7.96 -1.07 17.18
CA ALA A 106 -8.58 0.15 17.69
C ALA A 106 -9.46 0.78 16.60
N ILE A 107 -10.47 0.02 16.16
CA ILE A 107 -11.42 0.48 15.14
C ILE A 107 -12.06 1.78 15.63
N ASP A 108 -11.74 2.87 14.94
CA ASP A 108 -12.28 4.20 15.24
C ASP A 108 -13.68 4.35 14.60
N ALA A 109 -14.58 5.10 15.23
CA ALA A 109 -15.88 5.44 14.64
C ALA A 109 -15.71 6.20 13.32
N PHE A 110 -14.60 6.92 13.15
CA PHE A 110 -14.28 7.68 11.94
C PHE A 110 -13.82 6.81 10.74
N VAL A 111 -13.67 5.50 10.92
CA VAL A 111 -13.28 4.58 9.83
C VAL A 111 -14.26 4.66 8.65
N ILE A 112 -15.55 4.88 8.92
CA ILE A 112 -16.57 5.06 7.87
C ILE A 112 -16.29 6.27 6.97
N GLY A 113 -15.61 7.31 7.48
CA GLY A 113 -15.15 8.45 6.69
C GLY A 113 -13.79 8.21 6.03
N TYR A 114 -12.90 7.47 6.69
CA TYR A 114 -11.56 7.22 6.17
C TYR A 114 -11.55 6.34 4.92
N ILE A 115 -12.37 5.29 4.90
CA ILE A 115 -12.45 4.35 3.77
C ILE A 115 -12.81 5.09 2.45
N PRO A 116 -13.93 5.82 2.35
CA PRO A 116 -14.27 6.54 1.14
C PRO A 116 -13.26 7.66 0.83
N ALA A 117 -12.73 8.35 1.85
CA ALA A 117 -11.71 9.38 1.64
C ALA A 117 -10.43 8.83 1.00
N ARG A 118 -9.97 7.64 1.42
CA ARG A 118 -8.79 6.98 0.84
C ARG A 118 -9.08 6.46 -0.57
N ALA A 119 -10.25 5.87 -0.78
CA ALA A 119 -10.67 5.47 -2.13
C ALA A 119 -10.62 6.67 -3.09
N SER A 120 -11.23 7.80 -2.70
CA SER A 120 -11.24 9.03 -3.48
C SER A 120 -9.86 9.62 -3.71
N ALA A 121 -8.95 9.54 -2.73
CA ALA A 121 -7.56 9.98 -2.91
C ALA A 121 -6.83 9.15 -3.99
N GLY A 122 -7.05 7.83 -4.03
CA GLY A 122 -6.51 6.96 -5.09
C GLY A 122 -7.10 7.28 -6.47
N ILE A 123 -8.40 7.55 -6.54
CA ILE A 123 -9.07 8.01 -7.77
C ILE A 123 -8.49 9.33 -8.26
N ALA A 124 -8.34 10.30 -7.36
CA ALA A 124 -7.78 11.62 -7.69
C ALA A 124 -6.35 11.52 -8.21
N ALA A 125 -5.53 10.65 -7.62
CA ALA A 125 -4.16 10.38 -8.08
C ALA A 125 -4.13 9.78 -9.49
N ALA A 126 -5.03 8.83 -9.79
CA ALA A 126 -5.14 8.23 -11.11
C ALA A 126 -5.58 9.26 -12.18
N ILE A 127 -6.53 10.14 -11.83
CA ILE A 127 -6.96 11.24 -12.72
C ILE A 127 -5.79 12.19 -12.97
N ALA A 128 -5.06 12.58 -11.91
CA ALA A 128 -3.88 13.45 -12.04
C ALA A 128 -2.79 12.84 -12.93
N ALA A 129 -2.56 11.52 -12.82
CA ALA A 129 -1.66 10.79 -13.71
C ALA A 129 -2.09 10.88 -15.19
N GLY A 130 -3.39 10.78 -15.47
CA GLY A 130 -3.95 10.96 -16.83
C GLY A 130 -3.71 12.35 -17.43
N TYR A 131 -3.49 13.37 -16.60
CA TYR A 131 -3.10 14.73 -17.01
C TYR A 131 -1.58 14.96 -16.95
N ASN A 132 -0.76 13.91 -16.80
CA ASN A 132 0.70 13.99 -16.65
C ASN A 132 1.18 14.89 -15.49
N VAL A 133 0.37 15.01 -14.43
CA VAL A 133 0.77 15.74 -13.22
C VAL A 133 1.82 14.93 -12.48
N ASN A 134 2.95 15.54 -12.09
CA ASN A 134 4.00 14.85 -11.33
C ASN A 134 3.47 14.17 -10.05
N ILE A 135 4.04 13.00 -9.68
CA ILE A 135 3.64 12.20 -8.52
C ILE A 135 3.61 12.98 -7.20
N PHE A 136 4.49 13.97 -7.04
CA PHE A 136 4.49 14.86 -5.89
C PHE A 136 3.16 15.63 -5.79
N TRP A 137 2.75 16.30 -6.87
CA TRP A 137 1.52 17.08 -6.90
C TRP A 137 0.27 16.21 -6.87
N ALA A 138 0.31 15.04 -7.53
CA ALA A 138 -0.74 14.04 -7.41
C ALA A 138 -0.92 13.54 -5.96
N GLY A 139 0.20 13.36 -5.24
CA GLY A 139 0.22 13.04 -3.82
C GLY A 139 -0.41 14.12 -2.95
N MET A 140 0.00 15.38 -3.16
CA MET A 140 -0.58 16.50 -2.42
C MET A 140 -2.07 16.68 -2.71
N LEU A 141 -2.51 16.46 -3.97
CA LEU A 141 -3.93 16.44 -4.31
C LEU A 141 -4.67 15.32 -3.56
N GLY A 142 -4.12 14.11 -3.51
CA GLY A 142 -4.68 13.00 -2.75
C GLY A 142 -4.83 13.32 -1.26
N VAL A 143 -3.88 14.03 -0.67
CA VAL A 143 -3.94 14.51 0.72
C VAL A 143 -5.07 15.52 0.91
N VAL A 144 -5.20 16.50 0.00
CA VAL A 144 -6.31 17.48 0.03
C VAL A 144 -7.66 16.76 -0.03
N VAL A 145 -7.84 15.87 -1.01
CA VAL A 145 -9.08 15.11 -1.22
C VAL A 145 -9.41 14.26 0.01
N TYR A 146 -8.43 13.55 0.55
CA TYR A 146 -8.62 12.77 1.77
C TYR A 146 -9.11 13.67 2.92
N ASN A 147 -8.46 14.82 3.13
CA ASN A 147 -8.82 15.68 4.24
C ASN A 147 -10.21 16.32 4.06
N VAL A 148 -10.55 16.77 2.86
CA VAL A 148 -11.87 17.35 2.55
C VAL A 148 -13.00 16.37 2.85
N ILE A 149 -12.80 15.07 2.63
CA ILE A 149 -13.82 14.05 2.85
C ILE A 149 -13.83 13.56 4.31
N ALA A 150 -12.66 13.23 4.87
CA ALA A 150 -12.58 12.60 6.19
C ALA A 150 -12.74 13.58 7.35
N GLN A 151 -12.19 14.80 7.22
CA GLN A 151 -12.07 15.71 8.36
C GLN A 151 -13.34 16.43 8.81
N PRO A 152 -14.35 16.69 7.95
CA PRO A 152 -15.61 17.29 8.42
C PRO A 152 -16.28 16.52 9.57
N LEU A 153 -16.08 15.20 9.65
CA LEU A 153 -16.60 14.39 10.74
C LEU A 153 -16.06 14.80 12.12
N TYR A 154 -14.83 15.33 12.18
CA TYR A 154 -14.25 15.88 13.41
C TYR A 154 -14.79 17.28 13.74
N MET A 155 -15.08 18.09 12.73
CA MET A 155 -15.60 19.46 12.94
C MET A 155 -17.00 19.46 13.53
N ILE A 156 -17.81 18.46 13.17
CA ILE A 156 -19.20 18.32 13.64
C ILE A 156 -19.27 17.86 15.11
N GLN A 157 -18.20 17.28 15.65
CA GLN A 157 -18.19 16.83 17.04
C GLN A 157 -18.38 18.02 18.00
N PRO A 158 -19.17 17.87 19.09
CA PRO A 158 -19.35 18.93 20.08
C PRO A 158 -18.09 19.16 20.93
N ASP A 159 -17.21 18.16 21.03
CA ASP A 159 -15.99 18.21 21.84
C ASP A 159 -14.90 19.10 21.20
N VAL A 160 -14.44 20.09 21.97
CA VAL A 160 -13.38 21.02 21.57
C VAL A 160 -12.03 20.31 21.42
N GLU A 161 -11.75 19.28 22.22
CA GLU A 161 -10.49 18.53 22.14
C GLU A 161 -10.37 17.80 20.80
N LEU A 162 -11.46 17.19 20.32
CA LEU A 162 -11.51 16.55 19.01
C LEU A 162 -11.30 17.53 17.86
N ARG A 163 -11.82 18.76 17.97
CA ARG A 163 -11.58 19.83 16.98
C ARG A 163 -10.14 20.32 17.00
N MET A 164 -9.50 20.39 18.16
CA MET A 164 -8.07 20.72 18.25
C MET A 164 -7.21 19.59 17.64
N LYS A 165 -7.56 18.33 17.90
CA LYS A 165 -6.91 17.16 17.28
C LYS A 165 -6.96 17.23 15.76
N LEU A 166 -8.05 17.73 15.18
CA LEU A 166 -8.18 17.97 13.75
C LEU A 166 -7.13 18.96 13.23
N VAL A 167 -6.90 20.10 13.90
CA VAL A 167 -5.92 21.10 13.46
C VAL A 167 -4.50 20.51 13.44
N PHE A 168 -4.15 19.76 14.49
CA PHE A 168 -2.88 19.04 14.56
C PHE A 168 -2.77 17.97 13.47
N PHE A 169 -3.84 17.22 13.24
CA PHE A 169 -3.88 16.21 12.20
C PHE A 169 -3.70 16.82 10.82
N LEU A 170 -4.46 17.86 10.46
CA LEU A 170 -4.35 18.54 9.17
C LEU A 170 -2.92 19.03 8.92
N THR A 171 -2.38 19.79 9.87
CA THR A 171 -1.04 20.39 9.74
C THR A 171 0.02 19.31 9.63
N GLY A 172 0.01 18.34 10.55
CA GLY A 172 0.97 17.24 10.53
C GLY A 172 0.85 16.39 9.26
N ASN A 173 -0.38 16.05 8.85
CA ASN A 173 -0.64 15.18 7.70
C ASN A 173 -0.15 15.85 6.41
N PHE A 174 -0.37 17.16 6.24
CA PHE A 174 0.15 17.92 5.11
C PHE A 174 1.68 17.97 5.10
N VAL A 175 2.30 18.37 6.21
CA VAL A 175 3.78 18.47 6.30
C VAL A 175 4.43 17.12 6.06
N PHE A 176 3.90 16.07 6.68
CA PHE A 176 4.45 14.72 6.56
C PHE A 176 4.34 14.18 5.13
N ASN A 177 3.16 14.27 4.52
CA ASN A 177 2.99 13.80 3.14
C ASN A 177 3.79 14.66 2.15
N PHE A 178 3.92 15.97 2.39
CA PHE A 178 4.81 16.82 1.59
C PHE A 178 6.24 16.25 1.57
N VAL A 179 6.80 15.96 2.75
CA VAL A 179 8.15 15.40 2.86
C VAL A 179 8.23 14.04 2.18
N ILE A 180 7.28 13.14 2.44
CA ILE A 180 7.27 11.80 1.87
C ILE A 180 7.17 11.83 0.35
N PHE A 181 6.22 12.56 -0.22
CA PHE A 181 6.08 12.59 -1.67
C PHE A 181 7.27 13.27 -2.33
N ARG A 182 7.88 14.27 -1.67
CA ARG A 182 9.07 14.95 -2.19
C ARG A 182 10.30 14.03 -2.21
N VAL A 183 10.48 13.21 -1.17
CA VAL A 183 11.68 12.39 -0.99
C VAL A 183 11.52 11.00 -1.62
N LEU A 184 10.37 10.36 -1.43
CA LEU A 184 10.11 8.96 -1.78
C LEU A 184 9.20 8.80 -3.00
N GLY A 185 8.47 9.85 -3.43
CA GLY A 185 7.52 9.75 -4.54
C GLY A 185 8.15 9.23 -5.83
N GLU A 186 9.15 9.95 -6.36
CA GLU A 186 9.84 9.58 -7.60
C GLU A 186 10.63 8.26 -7.50
N PRO A 187 11.44 8.01 -6.45
CA PRO A 187 12.17 6.75 -6.34
C PRO A 187 11.26 5.52 -6.31
N VAL A 188 10.14 5.60 -5.58
CA VAL A 188 9.20 4.47 -5.50
C VAL A 188 8.42 4.31 -6.79
N LEU A 189 8.01 5.42 -7.42
CA LEU A 189 7.38 5.38 -8.74
C LEU A 189 8.28 4.68 -9.77
N PHE A 190 9.56 5.05 -9.82
CA PHE A 190 10.55 4.42 -10.69
C PHE A 190 10.62 2.91 -10.47
N LEU A 191 10.71 2.45 -9.22
CA LEU A 191 10.74 1.02 -8.89
C LEU A 191 9.46 0.27 -9.31
N MET A 192 8.31 0.94 -9.35
CA MET A 192 7.04 0.34 -9.75
C MET A 192 6.90 0.25 -11.28
N THR A 193 7.55 1.14 -12.03
CA THR A 193 7.41 1.26 -13.49
C THR A 193 8.58 0.72 -14.30
N ALA A 194 9.80 0.68 -13.74
CA ALA A 194 11.03 0.25 -14.41
C ALA A 194 11.18 -1.27 -14.39
#